data_AF-A0A1F9FDS8-F1
#
_entry.id   AF-A0A1F9FDS8-F1
#
_cell.length_a   1.000
_cell.length_b   1.000
_cell.length_c   1.000
_cell.angle_alpha   90.00
_cell.angle_beta   90.00
_cell.angle_gamma   90.00
#
_symmetry.space_group_name_H-M   'P 1'
#
loop_
_entity.id
_entity.type
_entity.pdbx_description
1 polymer ?
#
loop_
_entity_poly.entity_id
_entity_poly.type
_entity_poly.pdbx_seq_one_letter_code
_entity_poly.pdbx_strand_id
1 'polypeptide(L)'
;MRKQYFIKGPIQGRYLIAIVISMIVPTLLVSGCLYYLIATLMAQQLALPESIYGHLIPVLKRINLYLAVGLPIIFIAIFFYGVLISHRFAGPMYRLEKDLDEIIAGNHKVRIRFRKYDRLDNIAEKLNKVLDNLPQSH
;
A
#
# COMPACT_ATOMS: atom_id res chain seq x y z
N MET A 1 15.36 25.24 0.20
CA MET A 1 14.69 23.92 0.09
C MET A 1 14.01 23.61 1.43
N ARG A 2 12.69 23.78 1.55
CA ARG A 2 11.99 23.56 2.84
C ARG A 2 11.31 22.20 2.81
N LYS A 3 12.01 21.22 3.37
CA LYS A 3 11.61 19.83 3.61
C LYS A 3 10.59 19.80 4.77
N GLN A 4 9.31 19.91 4.48
CA GLN A 4 8.27 19.53 5.45
C GLN A 4 8.00 18.03 5.27
N TYR A 5 8.71 17.22 6.07
CA TYR A 5 8.76 15.76 5.97
C TYR A 5 7.61 15.02 6.66
N PHE A 6 6.64 15.72 7.22
CA PHE A 6 5.53 15.12 7.95
C PHE A 6 4.23 15.84 7.60
N ILE A 7 3.58 15.41 6.52
CA ILE A 7 2.16 15.68 6.34
C ILE A 7 1.45 14.65 7.22
N LYS A 8 1.16 15.02 8.46
CA LYS A 8 0.27 14.28 9.38
C LYS A 8 -1.16 14.34 8.82
N GLY A 9 -1.40 13.66 7.70
CA GLY A 9 -2.73 13.49 7.15
C GLY A 9 -3.39 12.25 7.73
N PRO A 10 -4.63 12.30 8.26
CA PRO A 10 -5.36 11.10 8.69
C PRO A 10 -5.49 10.06 7.55
N ILE A 11 -5.37 10.50 6.30
CA ILE A 11 -5.40 9.67 5.09
C ILE A 11 -4.16 8.77 4.97
N GLN A 12 -2.95 9.27 5.29
CA GLN A 12 -1.72 8.48 5.21
C GLN A 12 -1.76 7.29 6.19
N GLY A 13 -2.22 7.53 7.42
CA GLY A 13 -2.38 6.47 8.42
C GLY A 13 -3.37 5.39 7.97
N ARG A 14 -4.52 5.79 7.44
CA ARG A 14 -5.52 4.85 6.89
C ARG A 14 -4.97 4.00 5.76
N TYR A 15 -4.18 4.59 4.86
CA TYR A 15 -3.54 3.86 3.76
C TYR A 15 -2.47 2.87 4.25
N LEU A 16 -1.62 3.28 5.19
CA LEU A 16 -0.62 2.39 5.78
C LEU A 16 -1.26 1.23 6.55
N ILE A 17 -2.34 1.49 7.30
CA ILE A 17 -3.12 0.46 7.97
C ILE A 17 -3.72 -0.52 6.94
N ALA A 18 -4.28 -0.02 5.84
CA ALA A 18 -4.81 -0.87 4.78
C ALA A 18 -3.73 -1.76 4.16
N ILE A 19 -2.51 -1.23 3.93
CA ILE A 19 -1.37 -2.02 3.47
C ILE A 19 -1.04 -3.13 4.48
N VAL A 20 -0.91 -2.80 5.75
CA VAL A 20 -0.59 -3.79 6.80
C VAL A 20 -1.67 -4.87 6.88
N ILE A 21 -2.95 -4.51 6.85
CA ILE A 21 -4.06 -5.48 6.82
C ILE A 21 -3.99 -6.35 5.57
N SER A 22 -3.74 -5.77 4.41
CA SER A 22 -3.61 -6.49 3.14
C SER A 22 -2.42 -7.46 3.11
N MET A 23 -1.43 -7.26 3.98
CA MET A 23 -0.30 -8.18 4.15
C MET A 23 -0.62 -9.29 5.15
N ILE A 24 -1.22 -8.94 6.29
CA ILE A 24 -1.51 -9.88 7.37
C ILE A 24 -2.61 -10.86 7.00
N VAL A 25 -3.75 -10.37 6.49
CA VAL A 25 -4.95 -11.20 6.28
C VAL A 25 -4.70 -12.35 5.29
N PRO A 26 -4.15 -12.10 4.07
CA PRO A 26 -3.86 -13.18 3.13
C PRO A 26 -2.78 -14.12 3.65
N THR A 27 -1.78 -13.59 4.37
CA THR A 27 -0.71 -14.42 4.94
C THR A 27 -1.24 -15.39 5.99
N LEU A 28 -2.12 -14.93 6.88
CA LEU A 28 -2.75 -15.79 7.89
C LEU A 28 -3.66 -16.82 7.24
N LEU A 29 -4.42 -16.41 6.22
CA LEU A 29 -5.30 -17.32 5.47
C LEU A 29 -4.48 -18.41 4.77
N VAL A 30 -3.47 -18.04 3.99
CA VAL A 30 -2.60 -18.99 3.26
C VAL A 30 -1.86 -19.91 4.25
N SER A 31 -1.31 -19.36 5.32
CA SER A 31 -0.65 -20.16 6.37
C SER A 31 -1.63 -21.14 6.99
N GLY A 32 -2.84 -20.71 7.34
CA GLY A 32 -3.89 -21.56 7.88
C GLY A 32 -4.29 -22.69 6.93
N CYS A 33 -4.47 -22.39 5.64
CA CYS A 33 -4.74 -23.39 4.62
C CYS A 33 -3.60 -24.42 4.49
N LEU A 34 -2.34 -23.96 4.49
CA LEU A 34 -1.18 -24.85 4.43
C LEU A 34 -1.09 -25.75 5.66
N TYR A 35 -1.26 -25.20 6.86
CA TYR A 35 -1.25 -25.98 8.10
C TYR A 35 -2.41 -26.98 8.15
N TYR A 36 -3.60 -26.59 7.70
CA TYR A 36 -4.74 -27.50 7.60
C TYR A 36 -4.46 -28.64 6.62
N LEU A 37 -3.93 -28.34 5.43
CA LEU A 37 -3.54 -29.34 4.44
C LEU A 37 -2.50 -30.33 5.01
N ILE A 38 -1.47 -29.82 5.69
CA ILE A 38 -0.45 -30.65 6.36
C ILE A 38 -1.11 -31.55 7.42
N ALA A 39 -2.00 -31.00 8.24
CA ALA A 39 -2.71 -31.77 9.25
C ALA A 39 -3.60 -32.86 8.64
N THR A 40 -4.33 -32.56 7.57
CA THR A 40 -5.15 -33.56 6.85
C THR A 40 -4.29 -34.65 6.21
N LEU A 41 -3.16 -34.27 5.60
CA LEU A 41 -2.21 -35.23 5.05
C LEU A 41 -1.64 -36.12 6.16
N MET A 42 -1.28 -35.57 7.31
CA MET A 42 -0.79 -36.36 8.45
C MET A 42 -1.87 -37.28 9.04
N ALA A 43 -3.11 -36.81 9.16
CA ALA A 43 -4.23 -37.60 9.64
C ALA A 43 -4.59 -38.75 8.67
N GLN A 44 -4.52 -38.53 7.35
CA GLN A 44 -4.69 -39.58 6.35
C GLN A 44 -3.49 -40.54 6.30
N GLN A 45 -2.29 -40.05 6.64
CA GLN A 45 -1.06 -40.84 6.72
C GLN A 45 -0.91 -41.66 8.02
N LEU A 46 -1.88 -41.63 8.95
CA LEU A 46 -1.92 -42.57 10.09
C LEU A 46 -2.09 -44.05 9.65
N ALA A 47 -2.27 -44.30 8.34
CA ALA A 47 -2.28 -45.61 7.70
C ALA A 47 -1.03 -45.91 6.83
N LEU A 48 0.00 -45.05 6.85
CA LEU A 48 1.22 -45.18 6.03
C LEU A 48 2.48 -45.47 6.87
N PRO A 49 3.48 -46.18 6.31
CA PRO A 49 4.64 -46.70 7.03
C PRO A 49 5.54 -45.59 7.63
N GLU A 50 6.14 -45.85 8.80
CA GLU A 50 6.93 -44.90 9.59
C GLU A 50 8.09 -44.20 8.84
N SER A 51 8.54 -44.76 7.72
CA SER A 51 9.58 -44.19 6.87
C SER A 51 9.23 -42.82 6.29
N ILE A 52 7.95 -42.50 6.10
CA ILE A 52 7.51 -41.22 5.53
C ILE A 52 7.52 -40.09 6.58
N TYR A 53 7.17 -40.41 7.83
CA TYR A 53 7.13 -39.44 8.94
C TYR A 53 8.52 -38.85 9.25
N GLY A 54 9.57 -39.66 9.15
CA GLY A 54 10.96 -39.23 9.38
C GLY A 54 11.44 -38.14 8.41
N HIS A 55 10.85 -38.07 7.21
CA HIS A 55 11.23 -37.07 6.19
C HIS A 55 10.36 -35.81 6.23
N LEU A 56 9.13 -35.87 6.75
CA LEU A 56 8.22 -34.71 6.76
C LEU A 56 8.59 -33.65 7.81
N ILE A 57 8.92 -34.06 9.03
CA ILE A 57 9.29 -33.15 10.13
C ILE A 57 10.45 -32.21 9.76
N PRO A 58 11.60 -32.68 9.20
CA PRO A 58 12.69 -31.77 8.82
C PRO A 58 12.31 -30.84 7.66
N VAL A 59 11.46 -31.29 6.73
CA VAL A 59 10.94 -30.42 5.65
C VAL A 59 10.06 -29.31 6.22
N LEU A 60 9.15 -29.62 7.15
CA LEU A 60 8.33 -28.63 7.85
C LEU A 60 9.17 -27.61 8.63
N LYS A 61 10.21 -28.07 9.33
CA LYS A 61 11.15 -27.16 10.02
C LYS A 61 11.86 -26.21 9.05
N ARG A 62 12.29 -26.70 7.88
CA ARG A 62 12.91 -25.85 6.85
C ARG A 62 11.94 -24.83 6.28
N ILE A 63 10.71 -25.24 5.96
CA ILE A 63 9.65 -24.35 5.48
C ILE A 63 9.37 -23.26 6.52
N ASN A 64 9.22 -23.63 7.79
CA ASN A 64 8.99 -22.67 8.88
C ASN A 64 10.17 -21.72 9.08
N LEU A 65 11.41 -22.20 8.95
CA LEU A 65 12.59 -21.33 9.01
C LEU A 65 12.58 -20.31 7.86
N TYR A 66 12.29 -20.74 6.63
CA TYR A 66 12.21 -19.82 5.49
C TYR A 66 11.06 -18.83 5.61
N LEU A 67 9.91 -19.24 6.13
CA LEU A 67 8.81 -18.33 6.42
C LEU A 67 9.18 -17.34 7.53
N ALA A 68 9.79 -17.82 8.62
CA ALA A 68 10.18 -16.98 9.75
C ALA A 68 11.21 -15.91 9.38
N VAL A 69 12.12 -16.20 8.44
CA VAL A 69 13.15 -15.25 7.98
C VAL A 69 12.69 -14.44 6.78
N GLY A 70 12.09 -15.07 5.78
CA GLY A 70 11.71 -14.42 4.52
C GLY A 70 10.50 -13.50 4.65
N LEU A 71 9.50 -13.89 5.46
CA LEU A 71 8.26 -13.12 5.59
C LEU A 71 8.51 -11.72 6.20
N PRO A 72 9.29 -11.56 7.30
CA PRO A 72 9.62 -10.24 7.82
C PRO A 72 10.36 -9.36 6.81
N ILE A 73 11.30 -9.93 6.03
CA ILE A 73 12.06 -9.17 5.03
C ILE A 73 11.14 -8.60 3.95
N ILE A 74 10.24 -9.45 3.41
CA ILE A 74 9.24 -9.03 2.43
C ILE A 74 8.31 -7.99 3.05
N PHE A 75 7.91 -8.16 4.30
CA PHE A 75 7.00 -7.24 4.97
C PHE A 75 7.64 -5.86 5.16
N ILE A 76 8.89 -5.82 5.59
CA ILE A 76 9.65 -4.59 5.72
C ILE A 76 9.78 -3.90 4.35
N ALA A 77 10.14 -4.64 3.30
CA ALA A 77 10.27 -4.10 1.95
C ALA A 77 8.96 -3.47 1.43
N ILE A 78 7.84 -4.18 1.57
CA ILE A 78 6.52 -3.69 1.15
C ILE A 78 6.11 -2.47 1.99
N PHE A 79 6.33 -2.49 3.30
CA PHE A 79 6.03 -1.37 4.18
C PHE A 79 6.80 -0.10 3.78
N PHE A 80 8.12 -0.21 3.58
CA PHE A 80 8.94 0.90 3.11
C PHE A 80 8.49 1.43 1.75
N TYR A 81 8.14 0.53 0.82
CA TYR A 81 7.64 0.91 -0.50
C TYR A 81 6.29 1.64 -0.41
N GLY A 82 5.38 1.16 0.45
CA GLY A 82 4.10 1.79 0.74
C GLY A 82 4.24 3.19 1.33
N VAL A 83 5.17 3.38 2.27
CA VAL A 83 5.52 4.68 2.84
C VAL A 83 6.05 5.62 1.75
N LEU A 84 6.97 5.16 0.89
CA LEU A 84 7.52 5.95 -0.19
C LEU A 84 6.45 6.42 -1.17
N ILE A 85 5.53 5.52 -1.57
CA ILE A 85 4.40 5.84 -2.43
C ILE A 85 3.51 6.88 -1.75
N SER A 86 3.15 6.66 -0.48
CA SER A 86 2.30 7.60 0.27
C SER A 86 2.91 9.01 0.32
N HIS A 87 4.22 9.12 0.54
CA HIS A 87 4.92 10.40 0.49
C HIS A 87 4.88 11.06 -0.89
N ARG A 88 5.02 10.27 -1.96
CA ARG A 88 4.94 10.79 -3.34
C ARG A 88 3.54 11.32 -3.66
N PHE A 89 2.48 10.74 -3.09
CA PHE A 89 1.11 11.23 -3.27
C PHE A 89 0.78 12.46 -2.41
N ALA A 90 1.35 12.59 -1.21
CA ALA A 90 1.05 13.70 -0.32
C ALA A 90 1.47 15.07 -0.90
N GLY A 91 2.59 15.11 -1.63
CA GLY A 91 3.11 16.32 -2.28
C GLY A 91 2.15 16.97 -3.29
N PRO A 92 1.69 16.26 -4.35
CA PRO A 92 0.75 16.81 -5.31
C PRO A 92 -0.61 17.14 -4.67
N MET A 93 -1.08 16.36 -3.68
CA MET A 93 -2.33 16.66 -2.99
C MET A 93 -2.26 17.96 -2.19
N TYR A 94 -1.19 18.18 -1.45
CA TYR A 94 -0.99 19.43 -0.71
C TYR A 94 -0.93 20.65 -1.64
N ARG A 95 -0.28 20.51 -2.81
CA ARG A 95 -0.28 21.57 -3.83
C ARG A 95 -1.68 21.82 -4.37
N LEU A 96 -2.44 20.77 -4.66
CA LEU A 96 -3.81 20.90 -5.14
C LEU A 96 -4.70 21.65 -4.15
N GLU A 97 -4.63 21.30 -2.86
CA GLU A 97 -5.37 22.02 -1.80
C GLU A 97 -5.03 23.51 -1.82
N LYS A 98 -3.74 23.86 -1.89
CA LYS A 98 -3.32 25.27 -1.96
C LYS A 98 -3.82 25.97 -3.23
N ASP A 99 -3.73 25.32 -4.39
CA ASP A 99 -4.20 25.91 -5.65
C ASP A 99 -5.73 26.14 -5.58
N LEU A 100 -6.48 25.21 -4.98
CA LEU A 100 -7.92 25.36 -4.74
C LEU A 100 -8.24 26.47 -3.75
N ASP A 101 -7.47 26.64 -2.67
CA ASP A 101 -7.66 27.74 -1.72
C ASP A 101 -7.46 29.11 -2.41
N GLU A 102 -6.48 29.25 -3.31
CA GLU A 102 -6.27 30.49 -4.08
C GLU A 102 -7.44 30.76 -5.05
N ILE A 103 -8.00 29.71 -5.66
CA ILE A 103 -9.19 29.81 -6.52
C ILE A 103 -10.41 30.25 -5.70
N ILE A 104 -10.63 29.65 -4.52
CA ILE A 104 -11.72 30.00 -3.59
C ILE A 104 -11.58 31.45 -3.11
N ALA A 105 -10.35 31.94 -2.93
CA ALA A 105 -10.06 33.33 -2.59
C ALA A 105 -10.30 34.32 -3.76
N GLY A 106 -10.77 33.85 -4.92
CA GLY A 106 -11.13 34.67 -6.08
C GLY A 106 -10.02 34.80 -7.13
N ASN A 107 -8.88 34.13 -6.96
CA ASN A 107 -7.81 34.13 -7.95
C ASN A 107 -8.05 33.06 -9.04
N HIS A 108 -8.95 33.35 -9.98
CA HIS A 108 -9.27 32.45 -11.09
C HIS A 108 -8.18 32.39 -12.18
N LYS A 109 -7.07 33.12 -12.03
CA LYS A 109 -5.92 33.06 -12.96
C LYS A 109 -4.96 31.91 -12.65
N VAL A 110 -5.09 31.27 -11.49
CA VAL A 110 -4.28 30.11 -11.10
C VAL A 110 -4.55 28.95 -12.06
N ARG A 111 -3.49 28.24 -12.47
CA ARG A 111 -3.60 27.03 -13.28
C ARG A 111 -3.03 25.85 -12.53
N ILE A 112 -3.86 24.85 -12.32
CA ILE A 112 -3.49 23.63 -11.60
C ILE A 112 -2.56 22.82 -12.49
N ARG A 113 -1.37 22.49 -11.97
CA ARG A 113 -0.38 21.67 -12.67
C ARG A 113 0.35 20.74 -11.71
N PHE A 114 0.34 19.47 -12.04
CA PHE A 114 1.12 18.45 -11.33
C PHE A 114 2.49 18.24 -11.98
N ARG A 115 3.41 17.55 -11.30
CA ARG A 115 4.69 17.18 -11.91
C ARG A 115 4.46 16.01 -12.85
N LYS A 116 5.30 15.86 -13.89
CA LYS A 116 5.26 14.77 -14.90
C LYS A 116 5.09 13.35 -14.35
N TYR A 117 5.49 13.14 -13.10
CA TYR A 117 5.48 11.84 -12.42
C TYR A 117 4.26 11.63 -11.53
N ASP A 118 3.46 12.67 -11.30
CA ASP A 118 2.21 12.60 -10.57
C ASP A 118 1.15 12.28 -11.63
N ARG A 119 0.62 11.04 -11.64
CA ARG A 119 -0.34 10.55 -12.67
C ARG A 119 -1.74 11.19 -12.56
N LEU A 120 -1.78 12.50 -12.33
CA LEU A 120 -2.96 13.31 -12.02
C LEU A 120 -3.21 14.39 -13.09
N ASP A 121 -2.48 14.38 -14.20
CA ASP A 121 -2.59 15.36 -15.28
C ASP A 121 -4.03 15.49 -15.81
N ASN A 122 -4.76 14.37 -15.90
CA ASN A 122 -6.17 14.36 -16.29
C ASN A 122 -7.07 15.16 -15.33
N ILE A 123 -6.74 15.17 -14.03
CA ILE A 123 -7.48 15.93 -13.02
C ILE A 123 -7.15 17.41 -13.16
N ALA A 124 -5.87 17.75 -13.32
CA ALA A 124 -5.44 19.13 -13.58
C ALA A 124 -6.11 19.70 -14.84
N GLU A 125 -6.17 18.93 -15.93
CA GLU A 125 -6.82 19.36 -17.16
C GLU A 125 -8.32 19.64 -16.95
N LYS A 126 -9.05 18.73 -16.29
CA LYS A 126 -10.47 18.91 -16.00
C LYS A 126 -10.72 20.11 -15.10
N LEU A 127 -9.91 20.31 -14.06
CA LEU A 127 -10.06 21.46 -13.17
C LEU A 127 -9.74 22.78 -13.88
N ASN A 128 -8.73 22.81 -14.73
CA ASN A 128 -8.45 24.00 -15.54
C ASN A 128 -9.59 24.33 -16.51
N LYS A 129 -10.25 23.30 -17.10
CA LYS A 129 -11.47 23.51 -17.90
C LYS A 129 -12.62 24.07 -17.08
N VAL A 130 -12.76 23.68 -15.81
CA VAL A 130 -13.76 24.30 -14.92
C VAL A 130 -13.45 25.78 -14.75
N LEU A 131 -12.19 26.13 -14.47
CA LEU A 131 -11.76 27.52 -14.33
C LEU A 131 -11.98 28.35 -15.60
N ASP A 132 -11.82 27.75 -16.78
CA ASP A 132 -12.10 28.41 -18.07
C ASP A 132 -13.58 28.73 -18.28
N ASN A 133 -14.48 27.95 -17.68
CA ASN A 133 -15.92 28.12 -17.82
C ASN A 133 -16.55 28.94 -16.69
N LEU A 134 -15.78 29.33 -15.67
CA LEU A 134 -16.27 30.22 -14.64
C LEU A 134 -16.38 31.64 -15.20
N PRO A 135 -17.52 32.34 -14.97
CA PRO A 135 -17.62 33.74 -15.32
C PRO A 135 -16.51 34.50 -14.59
N GLN A 136 -15.72 35.30 -15.32
CA GLN A 136 -14.75 36.16 -14.67
C GLN A 136 -15.54 37.18 -13.84
N SER A 137 -15.54 37.02 -12.52
CA SER A 137 -16.09 38.05 -11.63
C SER A 137 -15.20 39.28 -11.79
N HIS A 138 -15.76 40.30 -12.45
CA HIS A 138 -15.20 41.64 -12.55
C HIS A 138 -15.01 42.28 -11.18
#